data_AF-A0AAE6QI19-F1
#
_entry.id   AF-A0AAE6QI19-F1
#
_cell.length_a   1.000
_cell.length_b   1.000
_cell.length_c   1.000
_cell.angle_alpha   90.00
_cell.angle_beta   90.00
_cell.angle_gamma   90.00
#
_symmetry.space_group_name_H-M   'P 1'
#
loop_
_entity.id
_entity.type
_entity.pdbx_description
1 polymer ?
#
loop_
_entity_poly.entity_id
_entity_poly.type
_entity_poly.pdbx_seq_one_letter_code
_entity_poly.pdbx_strand_id
1 'polypeptide(L)'
;MYVFKYYRPNIYFDKVVRYNELYFAANHELNDPNDLKAIYYFEDNPELWRKLLKLTGISSFWNLSEIINTDCQLLAGSLNDIFKGKEINSIYSFDSLKGVLDLCSGQIIAAFEMALLQKESESNSAALRADQCKLIMTELLSRAINHEFYSVSFSKDALNSMMWAHYAEGFKGCVVIYSSKNHEFSLSHNPFAKNVERYNLAPIDYVDSDKRIPILECVTSGKDKAVSTFLQKNYFWKYENELRSFTFQELNTNMMAIASHKAQKLKTTDRRRILYHDASLIAGVIFGPRVKEEYQKGVEFVLHDNRYHRGQEPFFSLNTVLNNKGNIEISKASKFSCVGEKPMFSEFEGEKLKELLHDLNILSSSR
;
A
#
# COMPACT_ATOMS: atom_id res chain seq x y z
N MET A 1 20.79 2.93 1.99
CA MET A 1 20.37 3.06 0.57
C MET A 1 19.61 4.36 0.42
N TYR A 2 19.73 5.03 -0.73
CA TYR A 2 18.92 6.20 -1.03
C TYR A 2 17.79 5.88 -2.00
N VAL A 3 16.62 6.47 -1.75
CA VAL A 3 15.44 6.40 -2.63
C VAL A 3 14.89 7.79 -2.88
N PHE A 4 14.25 7.96 -4.01
CA PHE A 4 13.92 9.26 -4.56
C PHE A 4 12.42 9.42 -4.69
N LYS A 5 11.85 10.47 -4.11
CA LYS A 5 10.43 10.78 -4.30
C LYS A 5 10.27 12.10 -5.02
N TYR A 6 9.58 12.04 -6.15
CA TYR A 6 9.33 13.18 -7.01
C TYR A 6 8.13 13.97 -6.50
N TYR A 7 8.26 15.29 -6.50
CA TYR A 7 7.25 16.20 -6.02
C TYR A 7 7.03 17.37 -6.96
N ARG A 8 5.77 17.74 -7.12
CA ARG A 8 5.36 19.02 -7.69
C ARG A 8 5.55 20.13 -6.65
N PRO A 9 5.88 21.37 -7.05
CA PRO A 9 6.03 22.51 -6.15
C PRO A 9 4.66 23.01 -5.67
N ASN A 10 4.06 22.30 -4.73
CA ASN A 10 2.74 22.61 -4.20
C ASN A 10 2.65 22.36 -2.68
N ILE A 11 1.48 22.65 -2.11
CA ILE A 11 1.23 22.51 -0.67
C ILE A 11 1.50 21.11 -0.12
N TYR A 12 1.39 20.06 -0.93
CA TYR A 12 1.68 18.70 -0.48
C TYR A 12 3.17 18.48 -0.26
N PHE A 13 4.01 19.02 -1.14
CA PHE A 13 5.45 18.99 -0.92
C PHE A 13 5.86 19.88 0.26
N ASP A 14 5.26 21.07 0.39
CA ASP A 14 5.55 21.96 1.53
C ASP A 14 5.27 21.27 2.87
N LYS A 15 4.20 20.45 2.93
CA LYS A 15 3.87 19.63 4.10
C LYS A 15 4.89 18.52 4.34
N VAL A 16 5.34 17.84 3.29
CA VAL A 16 6.37 16.79 3.38
C VAL A 16 7.63 17.32 4.03
N VAL A 17 8.14 18.47 3.57
CA VAL A 17 9.39 19.03 4.12
C VAL A 17 9.18 19.71 5.46
N ARG A 18 8.06 20.39 5.69
CA ARG A 18 7.79 21.12 6.94
C ARG A 18 7.43 20.19 8.09
N TYR A 19 6.61 19.18 7.83
CA TYR A 19 6.08 18.31 8.88
C TYR A 19 6.72 16.91 8.90
N ASN A 20 7.65 16.62 7.98
CA ASN A 20 8.28 15.30 7.83
C ASN A 20 7.23 14.21 7.56
N GLU A 21 6.31 14.50 6.63
CA GLU A 21 5.17 13.67 6.31
C GLU A 21 5.41 12.77 5.09
N LEU A 22 4.95 11.52 5.18
CA LEU A 22 4.71 10.63 4.05
C LEU A 22 3.21 10.37 3.93
N TYR A 23 2.68 10.67 2.74
CA TYR A 23 1.30 10.37 2.38
C TYR A 23 1.20 9.04 1.63
N PHE A 24 0.35 8.16 2.14
CA PHE A 24 0.01 6.88 1.51
C PHE A 24 -1.28 7.05 0.70
N ALA A 25 -1.15 7.03 -0.61
CA ALA A 25 -2.23 7.24 -1.57
C ALA A 25 -3.13 6.00 -1.70
N ALA A 26 -4.43 6.25 -1.83
CA ALA A 26 -5.42 5.26 -2.23
C ALA A 26 -5.39 5.04 -3.75
N ASN A 27 -5.98 3.94 -4.23
CA ASN A 27 -6.05 3.60 -5.65
C ASN A 27 -6.48 4.77 -6.56
N HIS A 28 -7.56 5.49 -6.20
CA HIS A 28 -8.11 6.58 -7.02
C HIS A 28 -7.24 7.85 -7.06
N GLU A 29 -6.17 7.90 -6.27
CA GLU A 29 -5.22 9.02 -6.21
C GLU A 29 -3.91 8.71 -6.97
N LEU A 30 -3.76 7.48 -7.47
CA LEU A 30 -2.58 7.06 -8.22
C LEU A 30 -2.70 7.44 -9.70
N ASN A 31 -1.56 7.71 -10.32
CA ASN A 31 -1.51 8.08 -11.74
C ASN A 31 -1.80 6.91 -12.68
N ASP A 32 -1.49 5.67 -12.27
CA ASP A 32 -1.86 4.48 -13.00
C ASP A 32 -3.22 3.97 -12.49
N PRO A 33 -4.28 4.00 -13.33
CA PRO A 33 -5.63 3.58 -12.93
C PRO A 33 -5.74 2.07 -12.63
N ASN A 34 -4.76 1.26 -13.04
CA ASN A 34 -4.69 -0.17 -12.76
C ASN A 34 -3.78 -0.51 -11.56
N ASP A 35 -3.24 0.51 -10.89
CA ASP A 35 -2.39 0.33 -9.74
C ASP A 35 -3.19 0.09 -8.47
N LEU A 36 -2.76 -0.80 -7.58
CA LEU A 36 -3.58 -1.30 -6.45
C LEU A 36 -4.97 -1.82 -6.84
N LYS A 37 -5.14 -2.25 -8.09
CA LYS A 37 -6.36 -2.90 -8.59
C LYS A 37 -6.08 -4.34 -8.93
N ALA A 38 -6.95 -5.24 -8.51
CA ALA A 38 -6.85 -6.67 -8.77
C ALA A 38 -8.24 -7.31 -8.83
N ILE A 39 -8.27 -8.54 -9.32
CA ILE A 39 -9.45 -9.41 -9.32
C ILE A 39 -9.22 -10.50 -8.29
N TYR A 40 -10.06 -10.53 -7.26
CA TYR A 40 -10.14 -11.67 -6.36
C TYR A 40 -10.93 -12.78 -7.03
N TYR A 41 -10.49 -14.03 -6.91
CA TYR A 41 -11.19 -15.17 -7.50
C TYR A 41 -11.28 -16.33 -6.51
N PHE A 42 -12.32 -17.15 -6.67
CA PHE A 42 -12.44 -18.40 -5.94
C PHE A 42 -11.73 -19.51 -6.70
N GLU A 43 -10.81 -20.16 -6.00
CA GLU A 43 -10.03 -21.28 -6.51
C GLU A 43 -10.93 -22.51 -6.70
N ASP A 44 -10.73 -23.22 -7.81
CA ASP A 44 -11.37 -24.52 -8.08
C ASP A 44 -10.64 -25.62 -7.30
N ASN A 45 -10.78 -25.57 -5.98
CA ASN A 45 -10.12 -26.47 -5.04
C ASN A 45 -10.99 -26.77 -3.81
N PRO A 46 -11.72 -27.92 -3.81
CA PRO A 46 -12.54 -28.34 -2.67
C PRO A 46 -11.77 -28.48 -1.34
N GLU A 47 -10.46 -28.74 -1.39
CA GLU A 47 -9.64 -28.85 -0.17
C GLU A 47 -9.48 -27.51 0.54
N LEU A 48 -9.44 -26.39 -0.20
CA LEU A 48 -9.40 -25.06 0.41
C LEU A 48 -10.73 -24.71 1.09
N TRP A 49 -11.86 -25.13 0.52
CA TRP A 49 -13.16 -25.04 1.18
C TRP A 49 -13.21 -25.85 2.47
N ARG A 50 -12.70 -27.09 2.46
CA ARG A 50 -12.59 -27.92 3.66
C ARG A 50 -11.75 -27.27 4.75
N LYS A 51 -10.64 -26.62 4.38
CA LYS A 51 -9.83 -25.83 5.32
C LYS A 51 -10.62 -24.65 5.88
N LEU A 52 -11.31 -23.89 5.03
CA LEU A 52 -12.13 -22.75 5.44
C LEU A 52 -13.20 -23.14 6.45
N LEU A 53 -13.94 -24.23 6.20
CA LEU A 53 -15.02 -24.72 7.07
C LEU A 53 -14.53 -25.12 8.47
N LYS A 54 -13.24 -25.44 8.61
CA LYS A 54 -12.59 -25.82 9.87
C LYS A 54 -11.94 -24.64 10.60
N LEU A 55 -11.94 -23.44 10.01
CA LEU A 55 -11.37 -22.27 10.66
C LEU A 55 -12.18 -21.90 11.90
N THR A 56 -11.45 -21.51 12.94
CA THR A 56 -12.08 -21.04 14.17
C THR A 56 -12.81 -19.71 13.91
N GLY A 57 -14.06 -19.67 14.36
CA GLY A 57 -14.84 -18.44 14.46
C GLY A 57 -14.23 -17.43 15.42
N ILE A 58 -14.68 -16.18 15.33
CA ILE A 58 -14.26 -15.12 16.27
C ILE A 58 -14.76 -15.41 17.70
N SER A 59 -15.85 -16.15 17.83
CA SER A 59 -16.36 -16.69 19.08
C SER A 59 -17.13 -17.99 18.82
N SER A 60 -17.63 -18.64 19.88
CA SER A 60 -18.46 -19.84 19.77
C SER A 60 -19.69 -19.64 18.87
N PHE A 61 -20.31 -18.46 18.90
CA PHE A 61 -21.47 -18.12 18.05
C PHE A 61 -21.12 -18.01 16.55
N TRP A 62 -19.84 -17.81 16.23
CA TRP A 62 -19.32 -17.69 14.87
C TRP A 62 -18.58 -18.94 14.42
N ASN A 63 -18.77 -20.08 15.09
CA ASN A 63 -18.04 -21.30 14.79
C ASN A 63 -18.93 -22.31 14.04
N LEU A 64 -18.53 -22.66 12.81
CA LEU A 64 -19.27 -23.61 11.98
C LEU A 64 -19.32 -25.02 12.59
N SER A 65 -18.29 -25.42 13.35
CA SER A 65 -18.24 -26.76 13.97
C SER A 65 -19.37 -27.02 14.96
N GLU A 66 -20.01 -25.96 15.47
CA GLU A 66 -21.15 -26.07 16.39
C GLU A 66 -22.47 -26.39 15.66
N ILE A 67 -22.51 -26.20 14.33
CA ILE A 67 -23.75 -26.25 13.54
C ILE A 67 -23.71 -27.37 12.49
N ILE A 68 -22.56 -27.60 11.85
CA ILE A 68 -22.39 -28.54 10.72
C ILE A 68 -21.26 -29.54 10.94
N ASN A 69 -21.31 -30.66 10.20
CA ASN A 69 -20.17 -31.54 10.04
C ASN A 69 -19.15 -30.90 9.08
N THR A 70 -18.06 -30.34 9.64
CA THR A 70 -17.00 -29.66 8.88
C THR A 70 -16.11 -30.61 8.06
N ASP A 71 -16.23 -31.92 8.25
CA ASP A 71 -15.57 -32.95 7.44
C ASP A 71 -16.41 -33.41 6.24
N CYS A 72 -17.60 -32.83 6.03
CA CYS A 72 -18.49 -33.19 4.92
C CYS A 72 -17.87 -32.83 3.56
N GLN A 73 -17.37 -33.84 2.83
CA GLN A 73 -16.79 -33.67 1.49
C GLN A 73 -17.81 -33.17 0.46
N LEU A 74 -19.07 -33.60 0.59
CA LEU A 74 -20.15 -33.16 -0.30
C LEU A 74 -20.43 -31.66 -0.14
N LEU A 75 -20.36 -31.13 1.08
CA LEU A 75 -20.50 -29.68 1.32
C LEU A 75 -19.34 -28.91 0.66
N ALA A 76 -18.10 -29.34 0.88
CA ALA A 76 -16.93 -28.69 0.31
C ALA A 76 -16.95 -28.70 -1.23
N GLY A 77 -17.33 -29.83 -1.84
CA GLY A 77 -17.52 -29.94 -3.29
C GLY A 77 -18.66 -29.05 -3.80
N SER A 78 -19.79 -29.02 -3.09
CA SER A 78 -20.93 -28.15 -3.45
C SER A 78 -20.55 -26.68 -3.41
N LEU A 79 -19.86 -26.22 -2.35
CA LEU A 79 -19.38 -24.85 -2.25
C LEU A 79 -18.37 -24.52 -3.35
N ASN A 80 -17.46 -25.44 -3.67
CA ASN A 80 -16.55 -25.28 -4.78
C ASN A 80 -17.29 -25.01 -6.10
N ASP A 81 -18.28 -25.85 -6.43
CA ASP A 81 -19.03 -25.72 -7.68
C ASP A 81 -19.88 -24.44 -7.73
N ILE A 82 -20.44 -24.00 -6.60
CA ILE A 82 -21.21 -22.76 -6.49
C ILE A 82 -20.35 -21.53 -6.81
N PHE A 83 -19.12 -21.49 -6.30
CA PHE A 83 -18.26 -20.30 -6.36
C PHE A 83 -17.22 -20.34 -7.49
N LYS A 84 -16.96 -21.50 -8.09
CA LYS A 84 -16.02 -21.66 -9.21
C LYS A 84 -16.35 -20.67 -10.33
N GLY A 85 -15.31 -19.93 -10.76
CA GLY A 85 -15.43 -18.94 -11.83
C GLY A 85 -16.14 -17.63 -11.42
N LYS A 86 -16.49 -17.46 -10.14
CA LYS A 86 -16.93 -16.16 -9.61
C LYS A 86 -15.72 -15.31 -9.25
N GLU A 87 -15.86 -14.01 -9.45
CA GLU A 87 -14.80 -13.03 -9.24
C GLU A 87 -15.31 -11.83 -8.45
N ILE A 88 -14.40 -11.17 -7.75
CA ILE A 88 -14.66 -10.05 -6.87
C ILE A 88 -13.68 -8.92 -7.21
N ASN A 89 -14.19 -7.71 -7.40
CA ASN A 89 -13.36 -6.54 -7.71
C ASN A 89 -12.68 -6.01 -6.44
N SER A 90 -11.36 -5.76 -6.46
CA SER A 90 -10.64 -5.28 -5.28
C SER A 90 -11.04 -3.87 -4.81
N ILE A 91 -11.54 -3.00 -5.68
CA ILE A 91 -11.88 -1.60 -5.35
C ILE A 91 -13.15 -1.54 -4.48
N TYR A 92 -14.10 -2.43 -4.74
CA TYR A 92 -15.36 -2.55 -4.00
C TYR A 92 -15.53 -3.97 -3.48
N SER A 93 -14.47 -4.50 -2.85
CA SER A 93 -14.34 -5.92 -2.52
C SER A 93 -15.52 -6.42 -1.69
N PHE A 94 -15.96 -5.65 -0.71
CA PHE A 94 -17.07 -6.01 0.15
C PHE A 94 -18.42 -6.06 -0.60
N ASP A 95 -18.78 -5.00 -1.34
CA ASP A 95 -20.03 -4.96 -2.10
C ASP A 95 -20.05 -6.03 -3.20
N SER A 96 -18.89 -6.28 -3.81
CA SER A 96 -18.72 -7.31 -4.82
C SER A 96 -18.84 -8.73 -4.23
N LEU A 97 -18.28 -9.00 -3.04
CA LEU A 97 -18.48 -10.26 -2.32
C LEU A 97 -19.95 -10.46 -1.97
N LYS A 98 -20.59 -9.43 -1.42
CA LYS A 98 -22.03 -9.44 -1.10
C LYS A 98 -22.86 -9.79 -2.33
N GLY A 99 -22.58 -9.17 -3.48
CA GLY A 99 -23.27 -9.46 -4.74
C GLY A 99 -23.17 -10.93 -5.14
N VAL A 100 -21.99 -11.56 -5.00
CA VAL A 100 -21.80 -12.99 -5.26
C VAL A 100 -22.59 -13.86 -4.28
N LEU A 101 -22.55 -13.53 -2.99
CA LEU A 101 -23.26 -14.28 -1.94
C LEU A 101 -24.79 -14.19 -2.06
N ASP A 102 -25.31 -13.04 -2.46
CA ASP A 102 -26.74 -12.82 -2.69
C ASP A 102 -27.22 -13.60 -3.93
N LEU A 103 -26.44 -13.58 -5.02
CA LEU A 103 -26.74 -14.33 -6.24
C LEU A 103 -26.82 -15.85 -5.98
N CYS A 104 -25.94 -16.38 -5.14
CA CYS A 104 -25.84 -17.82 -4.86
C CYS A 104 -26.61 -18.25 -3.60
N SER A 105 -27.38 -17.35 -2.97
CA SER A 105 -27.93 -17.57 -1.62
C SER A 105 -28.71 -18.89 -1.47
N GLY A 106 -29.60 -19.20 -2.41
CA GLY A 106 -30.42 -20.42 -2.35
C GLY A 106 -29.58 -21.70 -2.44
N GLN A 107 -28.55 -21.70 -3.30
CA GLN A 107 -27.65 -22.86 -3.46
C GLN A 107 -26.78 -23.05 -2.22
N ILE A 108 -26.31 -21.95 -1.62
CA ILE A 108 -25.52 -21.98 -0.38
C ILE A 108 -26.36 -22.56 0.77
N ILE A 109 -27.60 -22.11 0.93
CA ILE A 109 -28.50 -22.62 1.98
C ILE A 109 -28.71 -24.12 1.80
N ALA A 110 -29.08 -24.58 0.59
CA ALA A 110 -29.27 -25.99 0.31
C ALA A 110 -28.01 -26.83 0.58
N ALA A 111 -26.83 -26.31 0.24
CA ALA A 111 -25.55 -26.97 0.53
C ALA A 111 -25.34 -27.17 2.04
N PHE A 112 -25.60 -26.14 2.85
CA PHE A 112 -25.44 -26.23 4.30
C PHE A 112 -26.50 -27.12 4.97
N GLU A 113 -27.75 -27.12 4.50
CA GLU A 113 -28.82 -27.99 5.03
C GLU A 113 -28.43 -29.46 5.02
N MET A 114 -27.73 -29.92 3.98
CA MET A 114 -27.26 -31.31 3.85
C MET A 114 -26.18 -31.69 4.87
N ALA A 115 -25.50 -30.72 5.48
CA ALA A 115 -24.38 -30.94 6.38
C ALA A 115 -24.68 -30.61 7.86
N LEU A 116 -25.93 -30.24 8.18
CA LEU A 116 -26.34 -29.87 9.54
C LEU A 116 -26.17 -31.04 10.51
N LEU A 117 -25.63 -30.75 11.69
CA LEU A 117 -25.62 -31.70 12.80
C LEU A 117 -27.06 -31.92 13.30
N GLN A 118 -27.42 -33.17 13.57
CA GLN A 118 -28.68 -33.49 14.25
C GLN A 118 -28.52 -33.21 15.74
N LYS A 119 -29.42 -32.38 16.31
CA LYS A 119 -29.49 -32.12 17.75
C LYS A 119 -30.92 -32.38 18.21
N GLU A 120 -31.07 -33.15 19.27
CA GLU A 120 -32.38 -33.64 19.77
C GLU A 120 -33.29 -32.51 20.30
N SER A 121 -32.74 -31.32 20.61
CA SER A 121 -33.47 -30.19 21.20
C SER A 121 -33.45 -28.92 20.34
N GLU A 122 -33.26 -29.04 19.03
CA GLU A 122 -33.11 -27.88 18.14
C GLU A 122 -34.46 -27.23 17.81
N SER A 123 -34.68 -26.00 18.30
CA SER A 123 -35.93 -25.26 18.08
C SER A 123 -35.98 -24.51 16.74
N ASN A 124 -34.81 -24.28 16.12
CA ASN A 124 -34.68 -23.54 14.87
C ASN A 124 -34.84 -24.44 13.65
N SER A 125 -35.47 -23.93 12.59
CA SER A 125 -35.61 -24.65 11.32
C SER A 125 -34.24 -24.89 10.64
N ALA A 126 -34.15 -25.94 9.82
CA ALA A 126 -32.94 -26.24 9.04
C ALA A 126 -32.48 -25.04 8.20
N ALA A 127 -33.43 -24.38 7.52
CA ALA A 127 -33.17 -23.18 6.74
C ALA A 127 -32.58 -22.03 7.56
N LEU A 128 -33.07 -21.80 8.78
CA LEU A 128 -32.54 -20.73 9.66
C LEU A 128 -31.12 -21.04 10.12
N ARG A 129 -30.83 -22.31 10.43
CA ARG A 129 -29.47 -22.77 10.79
C ARG A 129 -28.51 -22.70 9.62
N ALA A 130 -28.96 -23.04 8.42
CA ALA A 130 -28.18 -22.93 7.19
C ALA A 130 -27.91 -21.45 6.83
N ASP A 131 -28.88 -20.56 7.04
CA ASP A 131 -28.69 -19.12 6.89
C ASP A 131 -27.66 -18.56 7.89
N GLN A 132 -27.66 -19.05 9.15
CA GLN A 132 -26.60 -18.76 10.11
C GLN A 132 -25.23 -19.26 9.62
N CYS A 133 -25.14 -20.44 9.00
CA CYS A 133 -23.90 -20.92 8.39
C CYS A 133 -23.42 -20.01 7.25
N LYS A 134 -24.34 -19.53 6.40
CA LYS A 134 -24.03 -18.53 5.37
C LYS A 134 -23.47 -17.25 5.98
N LEU A 135 -24.06 -16.74 7.06
CA LEU A 135 -23.56 -15.56 7.78
C LEU A 135 -22.12 -15.77 8.29
N ILE A 136 -21.85 -16.92 8.90
CA ILE A 136 -20.52 -17.26 9.41
C ILE A 136 -19.52 -17.41 8.25
N MET A 137 -19.89 -18.11 7.18
CA MET A 137 -19.07 -18.25 5.98
C MET A 137 -18.74 -16.88 5.37
N THR A 138 -19.69 -15.94 5.37
CA THR A 138 -19.48 -14.57 4.89
C THR A 138 -18.41 -13.86 5.71
N GLU A 139 -18.39 -14.03 7.03
CA GLU A 139 -17.32 -13.51 7.90
C GLU A 139 -15.97 -14.11 7.53
N LEU A 140 -15.90 -15.44 7.41
CA LEU A 140 -14.66 -16.15 7.05
C LEU A 140 -14.10 -15.68 5.70
N LEU A 141 -14.94 -15.60 4.67
CA LEU A 141 -14.54 -15.10 3.35
C LEU A 141 -14.13 -13.62 3.38
N SER A 142 -14.75 -12.83 4.25
CA SER A 142 -14.39 -11.41 4.42
C SER A 142 -12.96 -11.24 4.92
N ARG A 143 -12.38 -12.21 5.63
CA ARG A 143 -10.98 -12.17 6.10
C ARG A 143 -9.95 -12.08 4.96
N ALA A 144 -10.29 -12.51 3.74
CA ALA A 144 -9.39 -12.36 2.60
C ALA A 144 -9.41 -10.94 2.00
N ILE A 145 -10.48 -10.18 2.25
CA ILE A 145 -10.75 -8.91 1.55
C ILE A 145 -10.96 -7.73 2.50
N ASN A 146 -10.78 -7.92 3.81
CA ASN A 146 -11.00 -6.90 4.83
C ASN A 146 -9.84 -5.88 4.92
N HIS A 147 -9.08 -5.70 3.85
CA HIS A 147 -7.92 -4.83 3.82
C HIS A 147 -8.10 -3.78 2.73
N GLU A 148 -8.07 -2.51 3.12
CA GLU A 148 -7.96 -1.39 2.20
C GLU A 148 -6.49 -0.96 2.14
N PHE A 149 -5.86 -1.09 0.97
CA PHE A 149 -4.44 -0.81 0.78
C PHE A 149 -4.21 0.65 0.38
N TYR A 150 -3.22 1.26 1.01
CA TYR A 150 -2.66 2.55 0.64
C TYR A 150 -1.16 2.39 0.41
N SER A 151 -0.62 3.14 -0.54
CA SER A 151 0.79 2.99 -0.91
C SER A 151 1.51 4.33 -1.01
N VAL A 152 2.82 4.28 -0.76
CA VAL A 152 3.72 5.36 -1.07
C VAL A 152 4.85 4.82 -1.94
N SER A 153 5.08 5.50 -3.06
CA SER A 153 6.06 5.11 -4.07
C SER A 153 7.30 5.99 -4.03
N PHE A 154 8.43 5.37 -4.30
CA PHE A 154 9.75 5.96 -4.47
C PHE A 154 10.39 5.36 -5.73
N SER A 155 11.32 6.08 -6.33
CA SER A 155 12.16 5.60 -7.41
C SER A 155 13.56 5.28 -6.89
N LYS A 156 14.24 4.36 -7.56
CA LYS A 156 15.69 4.17 -7.43
C LYS A 156 16.51 5.08 -8.36
N ASP A 157 15.86 5.79 -9.27
CA ASP A 157 16.49 6.70 -10.24
C ASP A 157 16.04 8.13 -9.96
N ALA A 158 16.99 9.03 -9.69
CA ALA A 158 16.73 10.43 -9.41
C ALA A 158 16.71 11.32 -10.66
N LEU A 159 17.27 10.84 -11.78
CA LEU A 159 17.57 11.66 -12.96
C LEU A 159 16.71 11.28 -14.18
N ASN A 160 15.78 10.33 -14.03
CA ASN A 160 14.89 9.91 -15.11
C ASN A 160 14.04 11.08 -15.65
N SER A 161 14.27 11.51 -16.89
CA SER A 161 13.56 12.65 -17.48
C SER A 161 12.04 12.46 -17.58
N MET A 162 11.56 11.23 -17.81
CA MET A 162 10.12 10.97 -17.86
C MET A 162 9.48 11.12 -16.47
N MET A 163 10.17 10.67 -15.41
CA MET A 163 9.73 10.90 -14.03
C MET A 163 9.66 12.39 -13.70
N TRP A 164 10.69 13.16 -14.08
CA TRP A 164 10.68 14.62 -13.91
C TRP A 164 9.54 15.30 -14.66
N ALA A 165 9.23 14.86 -15.88
CA ALA A 165 8.14 15.39 -16.67
C ALA A 165 6.77 15.12 -16.02
N HIS A 166 6.52 13.88 -15.58
CA HIS A 166 5.22 13.45 -15.05
C HIS A 166 4.98 13.87 -13.60
N TYR A 167 6.00 13.69 -12.74
CA TYR A 167 5.85 13.78 -11.28
C TYR A 167 6.43 15.08 -10.68
N ALA A 168 7.35 15.75 -11.37
CA ALA A 168 7.95 17.02 -10.92
C ALA A 168 7.50 18.21 -11.79
N GLU A 169 6.24 18.20 -12.21
CA GLU A 169 5.55 19.30 -12.93
C GLU A 169 6.35 19.85 -14.13
N GLY A 170 6.83 18.96 -15.00
CA GLY A 170 7.58 19.39 -16.18
C GLY A 170 8.86 20.14 -15.82
N PHE A 171 9.65 19.55 -14.90
CA PHE A 171 10.97 20.05 -14.46
C PHE A 171 10.95 21.29 -13.55
N LYS A 172 9.78 21.67 -13.01
CA LYS A 172 9.61 22.79 -12.06
C LYS A 172 9.58 22.34 -10.60
N GLY A 173 9.47 21.04 -10.35
CA GLY A 173 9.42 20.46 -9.02
C GLY A 173 10.78 20.07 -8.48
N CYS A 174 10.76 19.10 -7.59
CA CYS A 174 11.96 18.62 -6.93
C CYS A 174 11.87 17.11 -6.66
N VAL A 175 12.99 16.55 -6.23
CA VAL A 175 13.12 15.17 -5.79
C VAL A 175 13.68 15.17 -4.38
N VAL A 176 12.97 14.54 -3.45
CA VAL A 176 13.47 14.34 -2.08
C VAL A 176 14.26 13.05 -2.03
N ILE A 177 15.45 13.11 -1.45
CA ILE A 177 16.34 11.99 -1.22
C ILE A 177 16.07 11.45 0.18
N TYR A 178 15.56 10.23 0.28
CA TYR A 178 15.33 9.55 1.56
C TYR A 178 16.41 8.50 1.83
N SER A 179 16.94 8.49 3.04
CA SER A 179 17.87 7.48 3.53
C SER A 179 17.09 6.31 4.12
N SER A 180 17.05 5.18 3.43
CA SER A 180 16.50 3.93 3.96
C SER A 180 17.60 3.07 4.55
N LYS A 181 17.36 2.54 5.75
CA LYS A 181 18.17 1.50 6.40
C LYS A 181 17.48 0.16 6.18
N ASN A 182 18.19 -0.83 5.63
CA ASN A 182 17.68 -2.19 5.38
C ASN A 182 16.39 -2.27 4.54
N HIS A 183 16.15 -1.33 3.61
CA HIS A 183 14.90 -1.25 2.85
C HIS A 183 13.66 -1.01 3.73
N GLU A 184 13.80 -0.31 4.85
CA GLU A 184 12.69 0.02 5.74
C GLU A 184 12.68 1.51 6.08
N PHE A 185 11.51 1.99 6.49
CA PHE A 185 11.32 3.28 7.14
C PHE A 185 10.67 3.10 8.51
N SER A 186 11.16 3.85 9.49
CA SER A 186 10.53 3.98 10.81
C SER A 186 9.59 5.18 10.77
N LEU A 187 8.29 4.92 10.82
CA LEU A 187 7.25 5.93 10.71
C LEU A 187 6.34 5.93 11.94
N SER A 188 5.66 7.05 12.21
CA SER A 188 4.72 7.18 13.32
C SER A 188 3.40 7.83 12.90
N HIS A 189 2.33 7.59 13.65
CA HIS A 189 1.01 8.18 13.41
C HIS A 189 0.85 9.61 13.98
N ASN A 190 1.87 10.12 14.65
CA ASN A 190 1.90 11.44 15.29
C ASN A 190 3.35 11.95 15.34
N PRO A 191 3.62 13.23 15.00
CA PRO A 191 4.95 13.84 15.07
C PRO A 191 5.69 13.70 16.41
N PHE A 192 4.96 13.44 17.49
CA PHE A 192 5.45 13.31 18.88
C PHE A 192 5.28 11.90 19.45
N ALA A 193 4.79 10.94 18.65
CA ALA A 193 4.67 9.56 19.11
C ALA A 193 6.05 8.96 19.38
N LYS A 194 6.20 8.33 20.54
CA LYS A 194 7.40 7.54 20.89
C LYS A 194 7.43 6.19 20.18
N ASN A 195 6.25 5.68 19.82
CA ASN A 195 6.12 4.42 19.11
C ASN A 195 6.29 4.66 17.62
N VAL A 196 7.28 3.98 17.05
CA VAL A 196 7.53 3.93 15.61
C VAL A 196 7.22 2.53 15.11
N GLU A 197 6.58 2.47 13.96
CA GLU A 197 6.31 1.24 13.22
C GLU A 197 7.27 1.16 12.03
N ARG A 198 7.60 -0.05 11.60
CA ARG A 198 8.49 -0.29 10.46
C ARG A 198 7.69 -0.59 9.21
N TYR A 199 8.06 0.11 8.15
CA TYR A 199 7.40 0.04 6.85
C TYR A 199 8.43 -0.36 5.79
N ASN A 200 8.23 -1.53 5.20
CA ASN A 200 9.17 -2.11 4.24
C ASN A 200 9.00 -1.45 2.87
N LEU A 201 10.11 -1.27 2.18
CA LEU A 201 10.19 -0.87 0.77
C LEU A 201 10.44 -2.10 -0.07
N ALA A 202 9.42 -2.53 -0.80
CA ALA A 202 9.51 -3.67 -1.70
C ALA A 202 9.63 -3.20 -3.16
N PRO A 203 10.45 -3.88 -3.98
CA PRO A 203 10.50 -3.63 -5.42
C PRO A 203 9.19 -4.01 -6.08
N ILE A 204 8.89 -3.33 -7.19
CA ILE A 204 7.76 -3.66 -8.05
C ILE A 204 8.17 -4.73 -9.08
N ASP A 205 7.33 -5.74 -9.21
CA ASP A 205 7.41 -6.75 -10.25
C ASP A 205 6.66 -6.26 -11.50
N TYR A 206 7.39 -6.02 -12.58
CA TYR A 206 6.81 -5.52 -13.82
C TYR A 206 6.32 -6.67 -14.70
N VAL A 207 5.00 -6.80 -14.81
CA VAL A 207 4.32 -7.88 -15.54
C VAL A 207 3.16 -7.35 -16.36
N ASP A 208 3.02 -7.86 -17.58
CA ASP A 208 1.91 -7.54 -18.49
C ASP A 208 0.83 -8.61 -18.40
N SER A 209 0.22 -8.74 -17.22
CA SER A 209 -0.85 -9.70 -16.95
C SER A 209 -1.87 -9.14 -15.98
N ASP A 210 -3.06 -9.74 -15.97
CA ASP A 210 -4.08 -9.44 -14.98
C ASP A 210 -3.59 -9.81 -13.58
N LYS A 211 -3.85 -8.90 -12.63
CA LYS A 211 -3.55 -9.08 -11.20
C LYS A 211 -4.68 -9.91 -10.57
N ARG A 212 -4.38 -11.13 -10.15
CA ARG A 212 -5.37 -12.06 -9.58
C ARG A 212 -5.00 -12.49 -8.17
N ILE A 213 -5.96 -12.40 -7.24
CA ILE A 213 -5.76 -12.72 -5.82
C ILE A 213 -6.65 -13.93 -5.44
N PRO A 214 -6.05 -15.03 -4.95
CA PRO A 214 -6.79 -16.21 -4.53
C PRO A 214 -7.51 -15.97 -3.20
N ILE A 215 -8.84 -16.10 -3.15
CA ILE A 215 -9.62 -15.80 -1.94
C ILE A 215 -9.36 -16.83 -0.84
N LEU A 216 -9.48 -18.12 -1.14
CA LEU A 216 -9.46 -19.17 -0.12
C LEU A 216 -8.05 -19.37 0.46
N GLU A 217 -7.00 -19.23 -0.36
CA GLU A 217 -5.62 -19.16 0.11
C GLU A 217 -5.41 -17.95 1.04
N CYS A 218 -5.94 -16.77 0.67
CA CYS A 218 -5.83 -15.58 1.53
C CYS A 218 -6.54 -15.76 2.88
N VAL A 219 -7.71 -16.41 2.91
CA VAL A 219 -8.41 -16.71 4.17
C VAL A 219 -7.56 -17.63 5.05
N THR A 220 -6.86 -18.61 4.48
CA THR A 220 -6.17 -19.66 5.23
C THR A 220 -4.71 -19.34 5.57
N SER A 221 -4.05 -18.53 4.74
CA SER A 221 -2.61 -18.26 4.83
C SER A 221 -2.29 -16.78 5.06
N GLY A 222 -3.31 -15.91 5.13
CA GLY A 222 -3.16 -14.47 5.32
C GLY A 222 -2.99 -13.70 4.01
N LYS A 223 -2.69 -12.40 4.13
CA LYS A 223 -2.75 -11.42 3.03
C LYS A 223 -1.51 -11.35 2.14
N ASP A 224 -0.51 -12.19 2.34
CA ASP A 224 0.78 -12.08 1.65
C ASP A 224 0.61 -12.16 0.13
N LYS A 225 -0.31 -12.99 -0.37
CA LYS A 225 -0.65 -13.08 -1.79
C LYS A 225 -1.31 -11.80 -2.33
N ALA A 226 -2.13 -11.14 -1.51
CA ALA A 226 -2.70 -9.85 -1.88
C ALA A 226 -1.59 -8.78 -1.96
N VAL A 227 -0.71 -8.73 -0.95
CA VAL A 227 0.45 -7.82 -0.92
C VAL A 227 1.35 -8.02 -2.14
N SER A 228 1.74 -9.26 -2.45
CA SER A 228 2.59 -9.56 -3.61
C SER A 228 1.92 -9.19 -4.93
N THR A 229 0.60 -9.37 -5.03
CA THR A 229 -0.16 -8.97 -6.23
C THR A 229 -0.22 -7.45 -6.39
N PHE A 230 -0.31 -6.69 -5.29
CA PHE A 230 -0.27 -5.24 -5.33
C PHE A 230 1.14 -4.66 -5.51
N LEU A 231 2.18 -5.49 -5.44
CA LEU A 231 3.55 -5.18 -5.87
C LEU A 231 3.78 -5.42 -7.36
N GLN A 232 2.74 -5.72 -8.13
CA GLN A 232 2.85 -5.84 -9.58
C GLN A 232 2.46 -4.55 -10.28
N LYS A 233 3.09 -4.27 -11.42
CA LYS A 233 2.74 -3.13 -12.28
C LYS A 233 2.98 -3.46 -13.75
N ASN A 234 2.27 -2.78 -14.64
CA ASN A 234 2.47 -2.96 -16.07
C ASN A 234 3.87 -2.52 -16.51
N TYR A 235 4.45 -3.20 -17.50
CA TYR A 235 5.81 -2.93 -17.98
C TYR A 235 5.97 -1.53 -18.59
N PHE A 236 4.87 -0.90 -19.03
CA PHE A 236 4.83 0.50 -19.43
C PHE A 236 5.43 1.44 -18.36
N TRP A 237 5.27 1.12 -17.09
CA TRP A 237 5.77 1.91 -15.96
C TRP A 237 7.17 1.49 -15.47
N LYS A 238 7.87 0.59 -16.19
CA LYS A 238 9.19 0.09 -15.77
C LYS A 238 10.24 1.19 -15.60
N TYR A 239 10.11 2.27 -16.35
CA TYR A 239 11.03 3.42 -16.27
C TYR A 239 11.03 4.09 -14.89
N GLU A 240 9.99 3.90 -14.08
CA GLU A 240 9.89 4.48 -12.74
C GLU A 240 10.85 3.84 -11.74
N ASN A 241 11.33 2.62 -12.03
CA ASN A 241 12.26 1.86 -11.18
C ASN A 241 11.81 1.86 -9.71
N GLU A 242 10.55 1.46 -9.51
CA GLU A 242 9.77 1.76 -8.31
C GLU A 242 10.13 0.84 -7.11
N LEU A 243 10.18 1.46 -5.93
CA LEU A 243 10.07 0.83 -4.63
C LEU A 243 8.80 1.34 -3.95
N ARG A 244 8.05 0.43 -3.34
CA ARG A 244 6.76 0.73 -2.73
C ARG A 244 6.72 0.31 -1.28
N SER A 245 6.09 1.13 -0.46
CA SER A 245 5.66 0.73 0.88
C SER A 245 4.14 0.78 0.99
N PHE A 246 3.59 -0.10 1.84
CA PHE A 246 2.16 -0.18 2.08
C PHE A 246 1.80 0.14 3.53
N THR A 247 0.62 0.72 3.69
CA THR A 247 -0.14 0.64 4.91
C THR A 247 -1.54 0.15 4.55
N PHE A 248 -2.24 -0.51 5.46
CA PHE A 248 -3.58 -1.03 5.18
C PHE A 248 -4.50 -0.80 6.36
N GLN A 249 -5.76 -0.51 6.08
CA GLN A 249 -6.81 -0.52 7.09
C GLN A 249 -7.47 -1.88 7.14
N GLU A 250 -7.53 -2.47 8.35
CA GLU A 250 -8.29 -3.71 8.56
C GLU A 250 -9.72 -3.37 8.94
N LEU A 251 -10.66 -3.92 8.17
CA LEU A 251 -12.09 -3.85 8.45
C LEU A 251 -12.49 -5.02 9.35
N ASN A 252 -13.45 -4.75 10.24
CA ASN A 252 -13.97 -5.78 11.13
C ASN A 252 -14.90 -6.74 10.35
N THR A 253 -14.50 -8.01 10.23
CA THR A 253 -15.16 -9.01 9.38
C THR A 253 -16.54 -9.43 9.90
N ASN A 254 -16.76 -9.48 11.23
CA ASN A 254 -18.10 -9.77 11.77
C ASN A 254 -19.08 -8.63 11.47
N MET A 255 -18.63 -7.37 11.51
CA MET A 255 -19.44 -6.22 11.10
C MET A 255 -19.71 -6.23 9.60
N MET A 256 -18.74 -6.62 8.77
CA MET A 256 -18.95 -6.84 7.33
C MET A 256 -20.03 -7.91 7.09
N ALA A 257 -19.95 -9.06 7.74
CA ALA A 257 -20.94 -10.13 7.60
C ALA A 257 -22.34 -9.69 8.04
N ILE A 258 -22.47 -9.03 9.19
CA ILE A 258 -23.75 -8.48 9.69
C ILE A 258 -24.30 -7.43 8.73
N ALA A 259 -23.45 -6.53 8.21
CA ALA A 259 -23.86 -5.49 7.27
C ALA A 259 -24.36 -6.10 5.95
N SER A 260 -23.70 -7.15 5.46
CA SER A 260 -24.13 -7.91 4.28
C SER A 260 -25.51 -8.53 4.50
N HIS A 261 -25.69 -9.19 5.65
CA HIS A 261 -26.94 -9.87 6.01
C HIS A 261 -28.11 -8.89 6.23
N LYS A 262 -27.85 -7.73 6.85
CA LYS A 262 -28.85 -6.70 7.12
C LYS A 262 -29.01 -5.65 6.00
N ALA A 263 -28.32 -5.81 4.88
CA ALA A 263 -28.27 -4.84 3.78
C ALA A 263 -27.94 -3.39 4.24
N GLN A 264 -26.98 -3.25 5.16
CA GLN A 264 -26.54 -1.97 5.71
C GLN A 264 -25.20 -1.53 5.10
N LYS A 265 -24.98 -0.23 4.99
CA LYS A 265 -23.66 0.31 4.63
C LYS A 265 -22.67 0.12 5.79
N LEU A 266 -21.48 -0.40 5.49
CA LEU A 266 -20.39 -0.45 6.45
C LEU A 266 -19.89 0.98 6.72
N LYS A 267 -19.80 1.38 7.99
CA LYS A 267 -19.13 2.62 8.37
C LYS A 267 -17.62 2.38 8.34
N THR A 268 -16.92 3.01 7.40
CA THR A 268 -15.45 3.06 7.42
C THR A 268 -15.00 4.19 8.32
N THR A 269 -13.88 3.99 9.02
CA THR A 269 -13.22 5.05 9.79
C THR A 269 -12.15 5.70 8.92
N ASP A 270 -11.98 7.02 9.03
CA ASP A 270 -10.88 7.71 8.35
C ASP A 270 -9.54 7.31 8.99
N ARG A 271 -8.84 6.33 8.40
CA ARG A 271 -7.47 6.03 8.82
C ARG A 271 -6.58 7.24 8.49
N ARG A 272 -5.63 7.52 9.38
CA ARG A 272 -4.55 8.47 9.12
C ARG A 272 -3.62 7.89 8.04
N ARG A 273 -3.82 8.32 6.79
CA ARG A 273 -2.98 8.05 5.61
C ARG A 273 -1.67 8.86 5.58
N ILE A 274 -1.50 9.75 6.56
CA ILE A 274 -0.31 10.55 6.77
C ILE A 274 0.46 9.92 7.93
N LEU A 275 1.71 9.54 7.65
CA LEU A 275 2.67 9.08 8.65
C LEU A 275 3.86 10.03 8.70
N TYR A 276 4.50 10.08 9.86
CA TYR A 276 5.59 11.01 10.14
C TYR A 276 6.91 10.26 10.26
N HIS A 277 7.99 10.85 9.76
CA HIS A 277 9.34 10.34 9.91
C HIS A 277 10.23 11.32 10.68
N ASP A 278 11.41 10.85 11.10
CA ASP A 278 12.44 11.72 11.65
C ASP A 278 13.05 12.63 10.57
N ALA A 279 13.43 13.86 10.92
CA ALA A 279 13.98 14.82 9.97
C ALA A 279 15.29 14.32 9.31
N SER A 280 16.06 13.47 10.00
CA SER A 280 17.27 12.83 9.46
C SER A 280 16.99 11.91 8.27
N LEU A 281 15.75 11.45 8.09
CA LEU A 281 15.38 10.56 6.98
C LEU A 281 15.56 11.25 5.62
N ILE A 282 15.33 12.56 5.52
CA ILE A 282 15.53 13.32 4.28
C ILE A 282 17.00 13.68 4.14
N ALA A 283 17.79 12.88 3.43
CA ALA A 283 19.21 13.14 3.22
C ALA A 283 19.49 14.39 2.38
N GLY A 284 18.54 14.80 1.54
CA GLY A 284 18.67 15.99 0.71
C GLY A 284 17.51 16.19 -0.24
N VAL A 285 17.65 17.20 -1.09
CA VAL A 285 16.68 17.58 -2.12
C VAL A 285 17.41 17.94 -3.41
N ILE A 286 16.85 17.53 -4.53
CA ILE A 286 17.31 17.85 -5.87
C ILE A 286 16.26 18.77 -6.51
N PHE A 287 16.65 19.98 -6.88
CA PHE A 287 15.78 20.95 -7.51
C PHE A 287 15.82 20.82 -9.03
N GLY A 288 14.64 20.90 -9.65
CA GLY A 288 14.50 20.89 -11.10
C GLY A 288 15.09 22.13 -11.75
N PRO A 289 15.46 22.07 -13.04
CA PRO A 289 16.13 23.15 -13.76
C PRO A 289 15.28 24.42 -13.92
N ARG A 290 13.98 24.35 -13.64
CA ARG A 290 13.03 25.47 -13.74
C ARG A 290 12.50 25.94 -12.38
N VAL A 291 13.09 25.46 -11.28
CA VAL A 291 12.77 25.93 -9.93
C VAL A 291 13.23 27.39 -9.78
N LYS A 292 12.42 28.22 -9.13
CA LYS A 292 12.79 29.59 -8.78
C LYS A 292 13.71 29.58 -7.56
N GLU A 293 14.74 30.43 -7.58
CA GLU A 293 15.72 30.54 -6.49
C GLU A 293 15.07 30.87 -5.13
N GLU A 294 14.04 31.73 -5.10
CA GLU A 294 13.29 32.04 -3.88
C GLU A 294 12.63 30.79 -3.28
N TYR A 295 12.04 29.95 -4.12
CA TYR A 295 11.40 28.71 -3.68
C TYR A 295 12.42 27.73 -3.12
N GLN A 296 13.55 27.56 -3.83
CA GLN A 296 14.68 26.75 -3.37
C GLN A 296 15.15 27.20 -1.98
N LYS A 297 15.42 28.50 -1.79
CA LYS A 297 15.85 29.05 -0.50
C LYS A 297 14.83 28.80 0.62
N GLY A 298 13.54 28.91 0.31
CA GLY A 298 12.47 28.59 1.26
C GLY A 298 12.50 27.13 1.70
N VAL A 299 12.70 26.20 0.78
CA VAL A 299 12.80 24.76 1.07
C VAL A 299 14.06 24.45 1.88
N GLU A 300 15.21 24.99 1.47
CA GLU A 300 16.48 24.83 2.19
C GLU A 300 16.38 25.34 3.63
N PHE A 301 15.73 26.49 3.84
CA PHE A 301 15.48 27.04 5.17
C PHE A 301 14.60 26.12 6.02
N VAL A 302 13.51 25.58 5.46
CA VAL A 302 12.61 24.67 6.20
C VAL A 302 13.33 23.37 6.59
N LEU A 303 14.11 22.78 5.67
CA LEU A 303 14.90 21.58 5.97
C LEU A 303 15.94 21.84 7.05
N HIS A 304 16.62 22.99 6.99
CA HIS A 304 17.55 23.42 8.01
C HIS A 304 16.86 23.59 9.37
N ASP A 305 15.74 24.32 9.44
CA ASP A 305 15.01 24.60 10.68
C ASP A 305 14.51 23.31 11.37
N ASN A 306 14.01 22.36 10.57
CA ASN A 306 13.59 21.06 11.07
C ASN A 306 14.73 20.27 11.71
N ARG A 307 15.93 20.31 11.10
CA ARG A 307 17.11 19.59 11.58
C ARG A 307 17.79 20.29 12.75
N TYR A 308 17.83 21.61 12.77
CA TYR A 308 18.36 22.41 13.86
C TYR A 308 17.73 22.03 15.20
N HIS A 309 16.41 21.79 15.21
CA HIS A 309 15.66 21.39 16.39
C HIS A 309 15.66 19.88 16.68
N ARG A 310 16.18 19.02 15.78
CA ARG A 310 16.04 17.56 15.85
C ARG A 310 17.30 16.76 15.44
N GLY A 311 18.47 17.17 15.92
CA GLY A 311 19.69 16.35 15.84
C GLY A 311 20.81 16.90 14.95
N GLN A 312 20.61 18.06 14.32
CA GLN A 312 21.65 18.87 13.66
C GLN A 312 22.47 18.16 12.56
N GLU A 313 22.02 17.00 12.08
CA GLU A 313 22.66 16.30 10.97
C GLU A 313 22.61 17.15 9.68
N PRO A 314 23.65 17.10 8.84
CA PRO A 314 23.67 17.84 7.59
C PRO A 314 22.76 17.22 6.52
N PHE A 315 22.33 18.03 5.55
CA PHE A 315 21.62 17.58 4.36
C PHE A 315 22.24 18.17 3.08
N PHE A 316 21.86 17.61 1.93
CA PHE A 316 22.33 18.08 0.64
C PHE A 316 21.25 18.85 -0.14
N SER A 317 21.64 19.95 -0.76
CA SER A 317 20.84 20.66 -1.77
C SER A 317 21.54 20.53 -3.10
N LEU A 318 20.84 20.00 -4.12
CA LEU A 318 21.39 19.76 -5.43
C LEU A 318 20.58 20.49 -6.49
N ASN A 319 21.24 21.05 -7.48
CA ASN A 319 20.61 21.72 -8.62
C ASN A 319 20.85 20.94 -9.89
N THR A 320 19.87 20.99 -10.79
CA THR A 320 19.94 20.30 -12.07
C THR A 320 19.92 21.25 -13.25
N VAL A 321 20.42 20.76 -14.38
CA VAL A 321 20.26 21.36 -15.71
C VAL A 321 19.64 20.34 -16.65
N LEU A 322 18.96 20.83 -17.68
CA LEU A 322 18.53 20.02 -18.81
C LEU A 322 19.58 20.14 -19.91
N ASN A 323 20.22 19.03 -20.28
CA ASN A 323 21.21 19.05 -21.35
C ASN A 323 20.55 19.10 -22.74
N ASN A 324 21.37 19.24 -23.79
CA ASN A 324 20.89 19.34 -25.17
C ASN A 324 20.16 18.07 -25.68
N LYS A 325 20.28 16.95 -24.98
CA LYS A 325 19.59 15.68 -25.28
C LYS A 325 18.28 15.52 -24.49
N GLY A 326 17.92 16.48 -23.64
CA GLY A 326 16.75 16.41 -22.77
C GLY A 326 16.96 15.57 -21.50
N ASN A 327 18.20 15.25 -21.15
CA ASN A 327 18.52 14.53 -19.91
C ASN A 327 18.74 15.51 -18.76
N ILE A 328 18.41 15.05 -17.55
CA ILE A 328 18.66 15.79 -16.32
C ILE A 328 20.04 15.44 -15.79
N GLU A 329 20.83 16.47 -15.50
CA GLU A 329 22.17 16.33 -14.93
C GLU A 329 22.30 17.23 -13.70
N ILE A 330 22.99 16.74 -12.67
CA ILE A 330 23.32 17.57 -11.51
C ILE A 330 24.42 18.54 -11.91
N SER A 331 24.15 19.84 -11.77
CA SER A 331 25.09 20.91 -12.10
C SER A 331 25.85 21.43 -10.88
N LYS A 332 25.20 21.43 -9.71
CA LYS A 332 25.77 21.93 -8.44
C LYS A 332 25.22 21.13 -7.26
N ALA A 333 26.01 21.02 -6.21
CA ALA A 333 25.54 20.52 -4.92
C ALA A 333 26.16 21.31 -3.77
N SER A 334 25.40 21.41 -2.67
CA SER A 334 25.83 22.06 -1.43
C SER A 334 25.48 21.20 -0.24
N LYS A 335 26.39 21.09 0.74
CA LYS A 335 26.13 20.50 2.06
C LYS A 335 25.73 21.59 3.03
N PHE A 336 24.53 21.49 3.60
CA PHE A 336 24.07 22.39 4.64
C PHE A 336 24.41 21.83 6.02
N SER A 337 25.00 22.69 6.87
CA SER A 337 25.20 22.44 8.30
C SER A 337 24.00 22.95 9.08
N CYS A 338 23.59 22.20 10.10
CA CYS A 338 22.41 22.49 10.92
C CYS A 338 22.77 22.77 12.39
N VAL A 339 24.00 23.20 12.67
CA VAL A 339 24.54 23.40 14.04
C VAL A 339 24.25 24.81 14.59
N GLY A 340 23.68 25.73 13.80
CA GLY A 340 23.33 27.09 14.23
C GLY A 340 22.01 27.59 13.63
N GLU A 341 21.50 28.72 14.11
CA GLU A 341 20.21 29.28 13.64
C GLU A 341 20.23 29.70 12.16
N LYS A 342 21.39 30.10 11.65
CA LYS A 342 21.55 30.52 10.26
C LYS A 342 22.07 29.36 9.41
N PRO A 343 21.46 29.08 8.24
CA PRO A 343 21.97 28.08 7.31
C PRO A 343 23.40 28.41 6.88
N MET A 344 24.33 27.49 7.12
CA MET A 344 25.68 27.53 6.57
C MET A 344 25.85 26.38 5.59
N PHE A 345 26.51 26.61 4.46
CA PHE A 345 26.74 25.57 3.48
C PHE A 345 28.13 25.60 2.86
N SER A 346 28.58 24.44 2.37
CA SER A 346 29.78 24.31 1.55
C SER A 346 29.42 23.66 0.22
N GLU A 347 29.95 24.21 -0.87
CA GLU A 347 29.69 23.72 -2.22
C GLU A 347 30.59 22.53 -2.58
N PHE A 348 30.08 21.65 -3.45
CA PHE A 348 30.83 20.57 -4.08
C PHE A 348 31.04 20.89 -5.55
N GLU A 349 32.28 20.73 -6.00
CA GLU A 349 32.69 20.92 -7.38
C GLU A 349 33.63 19.80 -7.83
N GLY A 350 33.73 19.61 -9.14
CA GLY A 350 34.68 18.68 -9.76
C GLY A 350 34.56 17.24 -9.23
N GLU A 351 35.68 16.66 -8.81
CA GLU A 351 35.73 15.28 -8.31
C GLU A 351 34.93 15.06 -7.02
N LYS A 352 34.89 16.05 -6.12
CA LYS A 352 34.10 15.93 -4.87
C LYS A 352 32.60 15.83 -5.15
N LEU A 353 32.12 16.48 -6.22
CA LEU A 353 30.73 16.34 -6.66
C LEU A 353 30.48 14.92 -7.17
N LYS A 354 31.39 14.37 -7.98
CA LYS A 354 31.26 13.00 -8.51
C LYS A 354 31.24 11.95 -7.39
N GLU A 355 32.12 12.08 -6.41
CA GLU A 355 32.16 11.23 -5.22
C GLU A 355 30.84 11.29 -4.44
N LEU A 356 30.32 12.50 -4.17
CA LEU A 356 29.03 12.68 -3.51
C LEU A 356 27.90 12.00 -4.27
N LEU A 357 27.83 12.18 -5.59
CA LEU A 357 26.79 11.58 -6.42
C LEU A 357 26.87 10.06 -6.41
N HIS A 358 28.08 9.50 -6.44
CA HIS A 358 28.30 8.07 -6.28
C HIS A 358 27.78 7.57 -4.91
N ASP A 359 28.13 8.26 -3.82
CA ASP A 359 27.67 7.90 -2.46
C ASP A 359 26.16 7.98 -2.31
N LEU A 360 25.52 8.95 -2.96
CA LEU A 360 24.06 9.09 -2.99
C LEU A 360 23.37 8.10 -3.96
N ASN A 361 24.14 7.27 -4.67
CA ASN A 361 23.65 6.39 -5.74
C ASN A 361 22.88 7.15 -6.84
N ILE A 362 23.34 8.37 -7.14
CA ILE A 362 22.85 9.21 -8.23
C ILE A 362 23.84 9.05 -9.39
N LEU A 363 23.63 8.02 -10.19
CA LEU A 363 24.46 7.75 -11.35
C LEU A 363 23.97 8.58 -12.53
N SER A 364 24.85 9.39 -13.13
CA SER A 364 24.55 9.96 -14.44
C SER A 364 24.39 8.80 -15.42
N SER A 365 23.30 8.82 -16.20
CA SER A 365 23.06 7.79 -17.20
C SER A 365 24.16 7.86 -18.27
N SER A 366 25.20 7.03 -18.12
CA SER A 366 26.10 6.69 -19.21
C SER A 366 25.34 5.77 -20.16
N ARG A 367 24.61 6.36 -21.11
CA ARG A 367 24.10 5.68 -22.29
C ARG A 367 24.67 6.33 -23.53
#